data_AF-A0A848V8V0-F1
#
_entry.id   AF-A0A848V8V0-F1
#
_cell.length_a   1.000
_cell.length_b   1.000
_cell.length_c   1.000
_cell.angle_alpha   90.00
_cell.angle_beta   90.00
_cell.angle_gamma   90.00
#
_symmetry.space_group_name_H-M   'P 1'
#
loop_
_entity.id
_entity.type
_entity.pdbx_description
1 polymer ?
#
loop_
_entity_poly.entity_id
_entity_poly.type
_entity_poly.pdbx_seq_one_letter_code
_entity_poly.pdbx_strand_id
1 'polypeptide(L)'
;MTEFKKTTRRYWRRTTTTKPWWPWGLAPLAALGMLFLVGALFMAPRIEADVREQVAERISSVDLPVAEVRADGQGVMITAATQADETRYVEAFAASTKCETWAGQLNCPTTIDIQTVAPAAAPAAASVRPHAFTVEKTGASVLLKGEVPDLAEHDRLLDRANKNFAAVTNQLRISNEAAGEQFGIAADRALTVASGLTSGRASWSGSAFSVNGTADSGEITRLRNEFGAFPNESSRGIFNVRALTGAEQCGQEFDEALSNASVKFRVGSAEIDTGNDVLLNRLTELANSCPGTLTVQGHTDSQGDAAMNEALSLARASAVREALITRGIDAERLRAVGFGESRPIADNDTAAGRATNRRIAISIEE
;
A
#
# COMPACT_ATOMS: atom_id res chain seq x y z
N MET A 1 115.09 -0.66 11.95
CA MET A 1 115.04 -2.14 11.78
C MET A 1 113.79 -2.63 12.50
N THR A 2 112.82 -3.15 11.77
CA THR A 2 111.63 -3.79 12.34
C THR A 2 111.37 -5.04 11.49
N GLU A 3 111.62 -6.21 12.07
CA GLU A 3 111.51 -7.53 11.42
C GLU A 3 110.05 -7.87 11.10
N PHE A 4 109.79 -8.33 9.87
CA PHE A 4 108.54 -8.99 9.49
C PHE A 4 108.81 -10.48 9.22
N LYS A 5 108.28 -11.36 10.08
CA LYS A 5 108.27 -12.80 9.85
C LYS A 5 107.04 -13.18 9.01
N LYS A 6 107.26 -13.70 7.80
CA LYS A 6 106.21 -14.25 6.92
C LYS A 6 106.00 -15.74 7.24
N THR A 7 104.74 -16.12 7.46
CA THR A 7 104.34 -17.53 7.65
C THR A 7 103.51 -17.98 6.45
N THR A 8 103.98 -19.00 5.72
CA THR A 8 103.30 -19.61 4.57
C THR A 8 102.46 -20.79 5.04
N ARG A 9 101.18 -20.86 4.63
CA ARG A 9 100.31 -22.03 4.85
C ARG A 9 99.96 -22.71 3.51
N ARG A 10 100.17 -24.03 3.46
CA ARG A 10 99.74 -24.93 2.35
C ARG A 10 98.24 -25.21 2.45
N TYR A 11 97.56 -25.20 1.31
CA TYR A 11 96.14 -25.57 1.20
C TYR A 11 95.97 -27.02 0.73
N TRP A 12 95.03 -27.74 1.33
CA TRP A 12 94.55 -29.04 0.88
C TRP A 12 93.33 -28.86 -0.04
N ARG A 13 93.34 -29.51 -1.21
CA ARG A 13 92.23 -29.46 -2.17
C ARG A 13 91.21 -30.57 -1.84
N ARG A 14 89.99 -30.17 -1.46
CA ARG A 14 88.87 -31.09 -1.21
C ARG A 14 88.14 -31.34 -2.54
N THR A 15 88.17 -32.57 -3.05
CA THR A 15 87.29 -33.00 -4.15
C THR A 15 85.96 -33.47 -3.55
N THR A 16 84.88 -32.72 -3.78
CA THR A 16 83.52 -33.13 -3.44
C THR A 16 82.72 -33.31 -4.71
N THR A 17 82.36 -34.57 -4.98
CA THR A 17 81.38 -35.04 -5.96
C THR A 17 80.05 -34.29 -5.79
N THR A 18 79.65 -33.55 -6.82
CA THR A 18 78.37 -32.84 -6.88
C THR A 18 77.24 -33.81 -7.22
N LYS A 19 76.15 -33.80 -6.45
CA LYS A 19 74.90 -34.50 -6.80
C LYS A 19 74.28 -33.84 -8.06
N PRO A 20 73.69 -34.61 -8.99
CA PRO A 20 73.08 -34.05 -10.19
C PRO A 20 71.87 -33.16 -9.84
N TRP A 21 71.78 -32.00 -10.49
CA TRP A 21 70.75 -30.99 -10.28
C TRP A 21 69.33 -31.49 -10.62
N TRP A 22 69.23 -32.52 -11.46
CA TRP A 22 67.97 -33.15 -11.83
C TRP A 22 67.80 -34.49 -11.09
N PRO A 23 66.65 -34.78 -10.45
CA PRO A 23 65.40 -34.00 -10.37
C PRO A 23 65.27 -33.10 -9.11
N TRP A 24 66.26 -33.09 -8.21
CA TRP A 24 66.14 -32.45 -6.89
C TRP A 24 66.10 -30.93 -6.90
N GLY A 25 66.57 -30.27 -7.97
CA GLY A 25 66.48 -28.82 -8.15
C GLY A 25 65.07 -28.32 -8.51
N LEU A 26 64.22 -29.17 -9.12
CA LEU A 26 62.86 -28.78 -9.51
C LEU A 26 61.85 -28.87 -8.36
N ALA A 27 62.02 -29.81 -7.43
CA ALA A 27 61.13 -29.97 -6.30
C ALA A 27 60.91 -28.68 -5.47
N PRO A 28 61.97 -27.91 -5.09
CA PRO A 28 61.77 -26.65 -4.38
C PRO A 28 61.11 -25.57 -5.25
N LEU A 29 61.36 -25.54 -6.57
CA LEU A 29 60.71 -24.59 -7.48
C LEU A 29 59.21 -24.88 -7.63
N ALA A 30 58.83 -26.16 -7.75
CA ALA A 30 57.44 -26.57 -7.81
C ALA A 30 56.69 -26.27 -6.49
N ALA A 31 57.34 -26.52 -5.35
CA ALA A 31 56.77 -26.19 -4.04
C ALA A 31 56.55 -24.67 -3.87
N LEU A 32 57.50 -23.85 -4.33
CA LEU A 32 57.41 -22.39 -4.28
C LEU A 32 56.32 -21.86 -5.21
N GLY A 33 56.18 -22.45 -6.41
CA GLY A 33 55.08 -22.15 -7.33
C GLY A 33 53.70 -22.52 -6.77
N MET A 34 53.59 -23.65 -6.08
CA MET A 34 52.33 -24.07 -5.43
C MET A 34 51.95 -23.13 -4.27
N LEU A 35 52.92 -22.69 -3.47
CA LEU A 35 52.72 -21.70 -2.40
C LEU A 35 52.23 -20.35 -2.95
N PHE A 36 52.80 -19.91 -4.07
CA PHE A 36 52.37 -18.70 -4.75
C PHE A 36 50.93 -18.81 -5.28
N LEU A 37 50.59 -19.95 -5.90
CA LEU A 37 49.24 -20.24 -6.38
C LEU A 37 48.19 -20.25 -5.25
N VAL A 38 48.53 -20.85 -4.11
CA VAL A 38 47.64 -20.85 -2.92
C VAL A 38 47.45 -19.42 -2.39
N GLY A 39 48.51 -18.62 -2.31
CA GLY A 39 48.41 -17.21 -1.92
C GLY A 39 47.50 -16.40 -2.86
N ALA A 40 47.69 -16.55 -4.17
CA ALA A 40 46.90 -15.84 -5.18
C ALA A 40 45.42 -16.24 -5.18
N LEU A 41 45.10 -17.52 -5.02
CA LEU A 41 43.72 -18.01 -5.11
C LEU A 41 42.91 -17.88 -3.81
N PHE A 42 43.56 -17.91 -2.63
CA PHE A 42 42.85 -17.97 -1.35
C PHE A 42 43.07 -16.77 -0.44
N MET A 43 44.26 -16.15 -0.47
CA MET A 43 44.57 -15.03 0.42
C MET A 43 44.17 -13.70 -0.21
N ALA A 44 44.45 -13.48 -1.50
CA ALA A 44 44.14 -12.20 -2.16
C ALA A 44 42.64 -11.82 -2.10
N PRO A 45 41.68 -12.71 -2.42
CA PRO A 45 40.26 -12.35 -2.38
C PRO A 45 39.75 -12.07 -0.96
N ARG A 46 40.36 -12.71 0.05
CA ARG A 46 40.00 -12.50 1.45
C ARG A 46 40.51 -11.16 1.97
N ILE A 47 41.73 -10.78 1.59
CA ILE A 47 42.30 -9.48 1.94
C ILE A 47 41.46 -8.36 1.31
N GLU A 48 41.07 -8.50 0.05
CA GLU A 48 40.20 -7.54 -0.64
C GLU A 48 38.84 -7.38 0.03
N ALA A 49 38.21 -8.50 0.43
CA ALA A 49 36.92 -8.48 1.11
C ALA A 49 37.01 -7.78 2.47
N ASP A 50 38.03 -8.10 3.26
CA ASP A 50 38.25 -7.56 4.60
C ASP A 50 38.59 -6.06 4.58
N VAL A 51 39.45 -5.64 3.64
CA VAL A 51 39.77 -4.21 3.43
C VAL A 51 38.53 -3.43 3.01
N ARG A 52 37.71 -3.97 2.09
CA ARG A 52 36.47 -3.32 1.66
C ARG A 52 35.48 -3.17 2.80
N GLU A 53 35.28 -4.22 3.60
CA GLU A 53 34.31 -4.24 4.70
C GLU A 53 34.70 -3.26 5.80
N GLN A 54 35.95 -3.30 6.25
CA GLN A 54 36.43 -2.41 7.33
C GLN A 54 36.47 -0.94 6.91
N VAL A 55 36.79 -0.64 5.63
CA VAL A 55 36.73 0.73 5.11
C VAL A 55 35.29 1.19 4.97
N ALA A 56 34.38 0.34 4.47
CA ALA A 56 32.96 0.67 4.35
C ALA A 56 32.30 0.90 5.72
N GLU A 57 32.58 0.05 6.71
CA GLU A 57 32.08 0.20 8.08
C GLU A 57 32.55 1.52 8.69
N ARG A 58 33.84 1.84 8.54
CA ARG A 58 34.40 3.08 9.10
C ARG A 58 33.84 4.32 8.42
N ILE A 59 33.68 4.29 7.10
CA ILE A 59 33.01 5.36 6.35
C ILE A 59 31.56 5.50 6.81
N SER A 60 30.81 4.41 7.02
CA SER A 60 29.42 4.48 7.49
C SER A 60 29.27 5.07 8.90
N SER A 61 30.32 5.04 9.72
CA SER A 61 30.32 5.62 11.07
C SER A 61 30.37 7.16 11.09
N VAL A 62 30.69 7.78 9.95
CA VAL A 62 30.70 9.23 9.76
C VAL A 62 29.76 9.48 8.59
N ASP A 63 28.64 10.18 8.80
CA ASP A 63 27.58 10.42 7.81
C ASP A 63 28.09 11.14 6.54
N LEU A 64 28.84 10.41 5.71
CA LEU A 64 29.54 10.87 4.52
C LEU A 64 28.79 10.33 3.31
N PRO A 65 28.57 11.16 2.26
CA PRO A 65 27.82 10.76 1.08
C PRO A 65 28.68 9.90 0.15
N VAL A 66 28.97 8.67 0.59
CA VAL A 66 29.69 7.66 -0.19
C VAL A 66 28.67 6.70 -0.81
N ALA A 67 28.70 6.59 -2.14
CA ALA A 67 27.76 5.77 -2.91
C ALA A 67 28.25 4.32 -3.04
N GLU A 68 29.56 4.11 -3.16
CA GLU A 68 30.13 2.77 -3.30
C GLU A 68 31.61 2.71 -2.91
N VAL A 69 32.03 1.60 -2.28
CA VAL A 69 33.42 1.30 -1.95
C VAL A 69 33.82 -0.02 -2.62
N ARG A 70 34.84 0.02 -3.48
CA ARG A 70 35.45 -1.17 -4.09
C ARG A 70 36.91 -1.29 -3.65
N ALA A 71 37.39 -2.52 -3.48
CA ALA A 71 38.78 -2.80 -3.17
C ALA A 71 39.40 -3.69 -4.27
N ASP A 72 40.64 -3.42 -4.63
CA ASP A 72 41.50 -4.22 -5.50
C ASP A 72 42.85 -4.37 -4.81
N GLY A 73 43.16 -5.58 -4.32
CA GLY A 73 44.21 -5.82 -3.33
C GLY A 73 44.12 -4.92 -2.08
N GLN A 74 45.06 -3.98 -1.95
CA GLN A 74 45.13 -2.96 -0.89
C GLN A 74 44.81 -1.53 -1.41
N GLY A 75 44.39 -1.41 -2.67
CA GLY A 75 43.86 -0.18 -3.24
C GLY A 75 42.36 -0.08 -3.04
N VAL A 76 41.86 1.10 -2.67
CA VAL A 76 40.43 1.33 -2.47
C VAL A 76 39.94 2.41 -3.43
N MET A 77 38.91 2.08 -4.20
CA MET A 77 38.18 2.99 -5.05
C MET A 77 36.91 3.43 -4.32
N ILE A 78 36.79 4.72 -4.03
CA ILE A 78 35.63 5.29 -3.35
C ILE A 78 34.86 6.14 -4.35
N THR A 79 33.58 5.83 -4.53
CA THR A 79 32.65 6.65 -5.31
C THR A 79 31.86 7.50 -4.34
N ALA A 80 32.08 8.82 -4.36
CA ALA A 80 31.45 9.73 -3.41
C ALA A 80 30.76 10.91 -4.11
N ALA A 81 29.64 11.35 -3.56
CA ALA A 81 28.90 12.52 -4.02
C ALA A 81 29.32 13.75 -3.20
N THR A 82 30.61 14.14 -3.31
CA THR A 82 31.21 15.26 -2.55
C THR A 82 31.80 16.32 -3.46
N GLN A 83 31.95 17.55 -2.94
CA GLN A 83 32.68 18.62 -3.65
C GLN A 83 34.20 18.41 -3.54
N ALA A 84 34.97 18.99 -4.48
CA ALA A 84 36.42 18.78 -4.60
C ALA A 84 37.23 19.13 -3.33
N ASP A 85 36.75 20.06 -2.50
CA ASP A 85 37.40 20.44 -1.24
C ASP A 85 37.15 19.44 -0.09
N GLU A 86 36.05 18.68 -0.14
CA GLU A 86 35.69 17.64 0.83
C GLU A 86 36.36 16.28 0.53
N THR A 87 36.83 16.10 -0.71
CA THR A 87 37.56 14.89 -1.15
C THR A 87 38.80 14.63 -0.29
N ARG A 88 39.51 15.70 0.15
CA ARG A 88 40.68 15.58 1.04
C ARG A 88 40.34 15.03 2.42
N TYR A 89 39.15 15.33 2.94
CA TYR A 89 38.70 14.82 4.23
C TYR A 89 38.36 13.33 4.13
N VAL A 90 37.65 12.94 3.07
CA VAL A 90 37.32 11.52 2.79
C VAL A 90 38.59 10.70 2.56
N GLU A 91 39.56 11.23 1.81
CA GLU A 91 40.84 10.59 1.56
C GLU A 91 41.65 10.39 2.85
N ALA A 92 41.81 11.45 3.65
CA ALA A 92 42.54 11.37 4.91
C ALA A 92 41.85 10.43 5.92
N PHE A 93 40.52 10.41 5.95
CA PHE A 93 39.74 9.56 6.84
C PHE A 93 39.85 8.08 6.43
N ALA A 94 39.66 7.78 5.15
CA ALA A 94 39.84 6.43 4.62
C ALA A 94 41.29 5.93 4.80
N ALA A 95 42.29 6.79 4.56
CA ALA A 95 43.71 6.47 4.77
C ALA A 95 44.08 6.13 6.22
N SER A 96 43.28 6.60 7.18
CA SER A 96 43.48 6.32 8.61
C SER A 96 42.88 4.99 9.10
N THR A 97 42.27 4.22 8.19
CA THR A 97 41.65 2.92 8.52
C THR A 97 42.73 1.89 8.85
N LYS A 98 42.65 1.35 10.06
CA LYS A 98 43.51 0.26 10.52
C LYS A 98 42.78 -1.06 10.36
N CYS A 99 43.42 -2.07 9.77
CA CYS A 99 42.94 -3.45 9.83
C CYS A 99 43.87 -4.32 10.64
N GLU A 100 43.28 -5.38 11.18
CA GLU A 100 44.00 -6.42 11.87
C GLU A 100 44.73 -7.32 10.86
N THR A 101 46.04 -7.42 11.00
CA THR A 101 46.86 -8.34 10.22
C THR A 101 47.59 -9.30 11.15
N TRP A 102 48.17 -10.36 10.59
CA TRP A 102 49.01 -11.29 11.34
C TRP A 102 50.23 -10.64 12.02
N ALA A 103 50.60 -9.41 11.61
CA ALA A 103 51.69 -8.62 12.17
C ALA A 103 51.22 -7.45 13.07
N GLY A 104 49.92 -7.41 13.42
CA GLY A 104 49.29 -6.34 14.21
C GLY A 104 48.41 -5.41 13.39
N GLN A 105 48.00 -4.27 13.96
CA GLN A 105 47.17 -3.28 13.28
C GLN A 105 48.00 -2.39 12.37
N LEU A 106 47.73 -2.45 11.07
CA LEU A 106 48.39 -1.64 10.03
C LEU A 106 47.37 -0.83 9.27
N ASN A 107 47.81 0.30 8.70
CA ASN A 107 46.98 1.07 7.77
C ASN A 107 46.83 0.27 6.48
N CYS A 108 45.59 -0.07 6.13
CA CYS A 108 45.31 -1.00 5.04
C CYS A 108 45.30 -0.40 3.65
N PRO A 109 44.61 0.73 3.42
CA PRO A 109 44.63 1.32 2.09
C PRO A 109 46.01 1.94 1.84
N THR A 110 46.75 1.37 0.90
CA THR A 110 48.04 1.93 0.46
C THR A 110 47.84 2.97 -0.64
N THR A 111 46.73 2.86 -1.37
CA THR A 111 46.31 3.80 -2.41
C THR A 111 44.80 4.01 -2.31
N ILE A 112 44.36 5.25 -2.49
CA ILE A 112 42.94 5.63 -2.48
C ILE A 112 42.71 6.45 -3.73
N ASP A 113 41.73 6.05 -4.53
CA ASP A 113 41.27 6.84 -5.66
C ASP A 113 39.79 7.16 -5.43
N ILE A 114 39.47 8.45 -5.51
CA ILE A 114 38.13 8.96 -5.24
C ILE A 114 37.55 9.47 -6.55
N GLN A 115 36.53 8.77 -7.03
CA GLN A 115 35.71 9.25 -8.13
C GLN A 115 34.57 10.09 -7.56
N THR A 116 34.66 11.40 -7.81
CA THR A 116 33.55 12.32 -7.52
C THR A 116 32.49 12.13 -8.58
N VAL A 117 31.31 11.67 -8.16
CA VAL A 117 30.13 11.67 -9.01
C VAL A 117 29.36 12.93 -8.63
N ALA A 118 28.92 13.70 -9.64
CA ALA A 118 28.04 14.83 -9.37
C ALA A 118 26.87 14.33 -8.51
N PRO A 119 26.58 14.96 -7.36
CA PRO A 119 25.46 14.54 -6.53
C PRO A 119 24.24 14.46 -7.43
N ALA A 120 23.53 13.33 -7.38
CA ALA A 120 22.24 13.20 -8.06
C ALA A 120 21.47 14.48 -7.73
N ALA A 121 21.11 15.26 -8.77
CA ALA A 121 20.55 16.59 -8.59
C ALA A 121 19.51 16.51 -7.48
N ALA A 122 19.74 17.27 -6.39
CA ALA A 122 18.80 17.35 -5.28
C ALA A 122 17.40 17.47 -5.91
N PRO A 123 16.42 16.63 -5.51
CA PRO A 123 15.11 16.63 -6.15
C PRO A 123 14.67 18.08 -6.23
N ALA A 124 14.49 18.58 -7.46
CA ALA A 124 14.20 19.98 -7.72
C ALA A 124 13.11 20.40 -6.72
N ALA A 125 13.40 21.41 -5.89
CA ALA A 125 12.59 21.80 -4.73
C ALA A 125 11.11 21.50 -5.00
N ALA A 126 10.62 20.41 -4.40
CA ALA A 126 9.38 19.78 -4.82
C ALA A 126 8.29 20.84 -4.85
N SER A 127 7.79 21.16 -6.05
CA SER A 127 6.69 22.11 -6.19
C SER A 127 5.52 21.52 -5.41
N VAL A 128 5.21 22.12 -4.25
CA VAL A 128 4.12 21.65 -3.39
C VAL A 128 2.84 21.76 -4.20
N ARG A 129 2.32 20.62 -4.62
CA ARG A 129 1.08 20.56 -5.38
C ARG A 129 -0.08 20.46 -4.40
N PRO A 130 -1.18 21.19 -4.62
CA PRO A 130 -2.39 20.99 -3.83
C PRO A 130 -3.05 19.67 -4.26
N HIS A 131 -2.64 18.57 -3.64
CA HIS A 131 -3.30 17.27 -3.82
C HIS A 131 -4.77 17.39 -3.46
N ALA A 132 -5.63 16.84 -4.32
CA ALA A 132 -7.04 16.68 -4.04
C ALA A 132 -7.31 15.26 -3.55
N PHE A 133 -8.10 15.12 -2.51
CA PHE A 133 -8.52 13.83 -1.96
C PHE A 133 -10.02 13.86 -1.70
N THR A 134 -10.73 12.82 -2.10
CA THR A 134 -12.17 12.69 -1.88
C THR A 134 -12.49 11.28 -1.41
N VAL A 135 -13.33 11.22 -0.38
CA VAL A 135 -14.03 10.00 0.04
C VAL A 135 -15.50 10.18 -0.32
N GLU A 136 -16.00 9.38 -1.27
CA GLU A 136 -17.43 9.29 -1.59
C GLU A 136 -18.01 8.07 -0.87
N LYS A 137 -19.10 8.25 -0.11
CA LYS A 137 -19.77 7.18 0.62
C LYS A 137 -21.15 6.91 0.04
N THR A 138 -21.47 5.63 -0.10
CA THR A 138 -22.79 5.15 -0.51
C THR A 138 -23.12 3.91 0.32
N GLY A 139 -24.01 4.10 1.31
CA GLY A 139 -24.32 3.06 2.28
C GLY A 139 -23.06 2.59 3.01
N ALA A 140 -22.81 1.28 3.04
CA ALA A 140 -21.62 0.70 3.68
C ALA A 140 -20.32 0.85 2.87
N SER A 141 -20.41 1.24 1.59
CA SER A 141 -19.27 1.29 0.68
C SER A 141 -18.66 2.68 0.59
N VAL A 142 -17.36 2.75 0.36
CA VAL A 142 -16.65 4.01 0.05
C VAL A 142 -15.81 3.90 -1.20
N LEU A 143 -15.66 5.05 -1.87
CA LEU A 143 -14.84 5.23 -3.05
C LEU A 143 -13.81 6.32 -2.77
N LEU A 144 -12.54 5.95 -2.79
CA LEU A 144 -11.42 6.86 -2.58
C LEU A 144 -10.93 7.38 -3.94
N LYS A 145 -10.94 8.70 -4.14
CA LYS A 145 -10.52 9.37 -5.38
C LYS A 145 -9.50 10.45 -5.09
N GLY A 146 -8.58 10.66 -6.03
CA GLY A 146 -7.67 11.79 -6.02
C GLY A 146 -6.21 11.37 -6.14
N GLU A 147 -5.33 12.23 -5.65
CA GLU A 147 -3.89 12.05 -5.70
C GLU A 147 -3.31 12.00 -4.28
N VAL A 148 -2.31 11.15 -4.07
CA VAL A 148 -1.55 11.01 -2.82
C VAL A 148 -0.05 11.25 -3.12
N PRO A 149 0.72 11.79 -2.16
CA PRO A 149 2.10 12.19 -2.40
C PRO A 149 3.01 11.01 -2.75
N ASP A 150 2.89 9.90 -2.03
CA ASP A 150 3.76 8.74 -2.15
C ASP A 150 3.01 7.43 -1.85
N LEU A 151 3.71 6.31 -2.00
CA LEU A 151 3.18 4.96 -1.75
C LEU A 151 2.89 4.71 -0.26
N ALA A 152 3.66 5.31 0.64
CA ALA A 152 3.47 5.10 2.08
C ALA A 152 2.14 5.71 2.54
N GLU A 153 1.84 6.93 2.08
CA GLU A 153 0.58 7.61 2.36
C GLU A 153 -0.61 6.93 1.67
N HIS A 154 -0.42 6.45 0.44
CA HIS A 154 -1.40 5.63 -0.26
C HIS A 154 -1.83 4.43 0.59
N ASP A 155 -0.86 3.61 1.01
CA ASP A 155 -1.12 2.36 1.72
C ASP A 155 -1.69 2.62 3.12
N ARG A 156 -1.25 3.69 3.80
CA ARG A 156 -1.81 4.14 5.09
C ARG A 156 -3.29 4.49 4.99
N LEU A 157 -3.67 5.27 3.98
CA LEU A 157 -5.07 5.67 3.79
C LEU A 157 -5.94 4.48 3.38
N LEU A 158 -5.42 3.58 2.55
CA LEU A 158 -6.14 2.39 2.12
C LEU A 158 -6.34 1.40 3.28
N ASP A 159 -5.33 1.15 4.11
CA ASP A 159 -5.44 0.33 5.32
C ASP A 159 -6.46 0.92 6.31
N ARG A 160 -6.41 2.23 6.55
CA ARG A 160 -7.40 2.92 7.40
C ARG A 160 -8.81 2.81 6.84
N ALA A 161 -8.99 2.93 5.53
CA ALA A 161 -10.30 2.76 4.91
C ALA A 161 -10.82 1.33 5.06
N ASN A 162 -10.00 0.32 4.77
CA ASN A 162 -10.38 -1.10 4.89
C ASN A 162 -10.72 -1.51 6.33
N LYS A 163 -10.17 -0.84 7.33
CA LYS A 163 -10.51 -1.07 8.75
C LYS A 163 -11.86 -0.48 9.17
N ASN A 164 -12.30 0.59 8.51
CA ASN A 164 -13.47 1.38 8.93
C ASN A 164 -14.70 1.19 8.04
N PHE A 165 -14.55 0.59 6.86
CA PHE A 165 -15.61 0.44 5.87
C PHE A 165 -15.72 -1.00 5.38
N ALA A 166 -16.94 -1.45 5.12
CA ALA A 166 -17.21 -2.83 4.69
C ALA A 166 -16.71 -3.12 3.27
N ALA A 167 -16.78 -2.11 2.39
CA ALA A 167 -16.29 -2.21 1.02
C ALA A 167 -15.58 -0.92 0.61
N VAL A 168 -14.38 -1.05 0.06
CA VAL A 168 -13.54 0.08 -0.35
C VAL A 168 -13.16 -0.08 -1.81
N THR A 169 -13.55 0.89 -2.62
CA THR A 169 -13.10 1.03 -4.01
C THR A 169 -11.96 2.05 -4.06
N ASN A 170 -10.80 1.63 -4.54
CA ASN A 170 -9.62 2.49 -4.65
C ASN A 170 -9.46 3.06 -6.07
N GLN A 171 -9.45 4.39 -6.19
CA GLN A 171 -9.11 5.13 -7.41
C GLN A 171 -8.07 6.23 -7.12
N LEU A 172 -7.21 6.02 -6.11
CA LEU A 172 -6.12 6.93 -5.77
C LEU A 172 -4.96 6.76 -6.75
N ARG A 173 -4.28 7.88 -7.04
CA ARG A 173 -3.09 7.94 -7.88
C ARG A 173 -1.92 8.49 -7.09
N ILE A 174 -0.75 7.89 -7.24
CA ILE A 174 0.47 8.38 -6.59
C ILE A 174 1.13 9.41 -7.51
N SER A 175 1.39 10.62 -6.99
CA SER A 175 2.01 11.69 -7.77
C SER A 175 3.54 11.73 -7.66
N ASN A 176 4.12 11.17 -6.59
CA ASN A 176 5.54 11.32 -6.23
C ASN A 176 5.96 12.80 -6.06
N GLU A 177 5.04 13.63 -5.56
CA GLU A 177 5.26 15.07 -5.31
C GLU A 177 4.91 15.38 -3.86
N ALA A 178 5.65 16.31 -3.25
CA ALA A 178 5.38 16.72 -1.87
C ALA A 178 3.98 17.31 -1.73
N ALA A 179 3.21 16.80 -0.77
CA ALA A 179 1.90 17.32 -0.43
C ALA A 179 1.99 18.55 0.47
N GLY A 180 0.97 19.41 0.40
CA GLY A 180 0.83 20.51 1.34
C GLY A 180 0.68 20.00 2.79
N GLU A 181 1.13 20.79 3.77
CA GLU A 181 1.20 20.41 5.19
C GLU A 181 -0.11 19.86 5.77
N GLN A 182 -1.25 20.30 5.22
CA GLN A 182 -2.58 19.92 5.72
C GLN A 182 -3.16 18.67 5.06
N PHE A 183 -2.52 18.12 4.03
CA PHE A 183 -3.07 17.01 3.26
C PHE A 183 -3.36 15.79 4.13
N GLY A 184 -2.39 15.31 4.90
CA GLY A 184 -2.55 14.11 5.73
C GLY A 184 -3.67 14.27 6.77
N ILE A 185 -3.74 15.43 7.41
CA ILE A 185 -4.80 15.78 8.36
C ILE A 185 -6.17 15.77 7.67
N ALA A 186 -6.27 16.36 6.48
CA ALA A 186 -7.51 16.43 5.73
C ALA A 186 -7.95 15.06 5.20
N ALA A 187 -7.02 14.22 4.75
CA ALA A 187 -7.31 12.86 4.30
C ALA A 187 -7.82 11.97 5.44
N ASP A 188 -7.16 12.02 6.60
CA ASP A 188 -7.61 11.30 7.80
C ASP A 188 -8.98 11.78 8.27
N ARG A 189 -9.19 13.11 8.27
CA ARG A 189 -10.48 13.70 8.66
C ARG A 189 -11.58 13.33 7.67
N ALA A 190 -11.29 13.29 6.38
CA ALA A 190 -12.24 12.89 5.35
C ALA A 190 -12.75 11.46 5.60
N LEU A 191 -11.85 10.53 5.94
CA LEU A 191 -12.23 9.15 6.30
C LEU A 191 -13.07 9.11 7.58
N THR A 192 -12.70 9.86 8.63
CA THR A 192 -13.46 9.90 9.89
C THR A 192 -14.85 10.52 9.74
N VAL A 193 -14.97 11.61 8.96
CA VAL A 193 -16.27 12.23 8.69
C VAL A 193 -17.12 11.31 7.83
N ALA A 194 -16.53 10.71 6.79
CA ALA A 194 -17.23 9.77 5.94
C ALA A 194 -17.79 8.59 6.73
N SER A 195 -17.14 8.14 7.82
CA SER A 195 -17.67 7.02 8.63
C SER A 195 -19.01 7.31 9.30
N GLY A 196 -19.38 8.57 9.53
CA GLY A 196 -20.69 8.94 10.08
C GLY A 196 -21.72 9.39 9.05
N LEU A 197 -21.36 9.48 7.77
CA LEU A 197 -22.31 9.78 6.71
C LEU A 197 -23.06 8.51 6.33
N THR A 198 -24.35 8.62 6.01
CA THR A 198 -25.10 7.56 5.33
C THR A 198 -24.74 7.54 3.83
N SER A 199 -24.74 8.72 3.23
CA SER A 199 -24.34 8.94 1.84
C SER A 199 -23.77 10.35 1.67
N GLY A 200 -22.81 10.53 0.77
CA GLY A 200 -22.24 11.85 0.52
C GLY A 200 -20.75 11.82 0.19
N ARG A 201 -20.08 12.95 0.38
CA ARG A 201 -18.64 13.09 0.19
C ARG A 201 -17.99 13.93 1.28
N ALA A 202 -16.79 13.55 1.65
CA ALA A 202 -15.83 14.41 2.35
C ALA A 202 -14.63 14.60 1.43
N SER A 203 -14.23 15.85 1.20
CA SER A 203 -13.19 16.17 0.22
C SER A 203 -12.26 17.27 0.69
N TRP A 204 -10.99 17.10 0.37
CA TRP A 204 -9.95 18.11 0.42
C TRP A 204 -9.63 18.54 -1.01
N SER A 205 -9.82 19.82 -1.33
CA SER A 205 -9.49 20.38 -2.64
C SER A 205 -9.23 21.88 -2.52
N GLY A 206 -8.24 22.40 -3.24
CA GLY A 206 -7.96 23.84 -3.25
C GLY A 206 -7.71 24.43 -1.85
N SER A 207 -7.06 23.64 -0.97
CA SER A 207 -6.79 23.98 0.42
C SER A 207 -8.02 24.11 1.32
N ALA A 208 -9.16 23.58 0.90
CA ALA A 208 -10.41 23.58 1.65
C ALA A 208 -10.92 22.14 1.91
N PHE A 209 -11.23 21.85 3.17
CA PHE A 209 -11.93 20.64 3.60
C PHE A 209 -13.45 20.89 3.55
N SER A 210 -14.18 20.11 2.77
CA SER A 210 -15.64 20.23 2.61
C SER A 210 -16.33 18.90 2.80
N VAL A 211 -17.57 18.96 3.30
CA VAL A 211 -18.42 17.81 3.60
C VAL A 211 -19.81 18.09 3.07
N ASN A 212 -20.36 17.15 2.29
CA ASN A 212 -21.72 17.22 1.79
C ASN A 212 -22.36 15.84 1.86
N GLY A 213 -23.57 15.72 2.40
CA GLY A 213 -24.28 14.45 2.40
C GLY A 213 -25.49 14.37 3.32
N THR A 214 -25.88 13.14 3.60
CA THR A 214 -26.90 12.77 4.57
C THR A 214 -26.29 11.96 5.69
N ALA A 215 -26.84 12.10 6.88
CA ALA A 215 -26.46 11.31 8.06
C ALA A 215 -27.67 11.13 8.97
N ASP A 216 -27.56 10.15 9.87
CA ASP A 216 -28.50 10.01 10.98
C ASP A 216 -28.50 11.28 11.85
N SER A 217 -29.67 11.63 12.35
CA SER A 217 -29.86 12.85 13.15
C SER A 217 -28.95 12.91 14.38
N GLY A 218 -28.66 11.75 15.00
CA GLY A 218 -27.73 11.62 16.12
C GLY A 218 -26.27 11.88 15.75
N GLU A 219 -25.88 11.63 14.50
CA GLU A 219 -24.49 11.75 14.04
C GLU A 219 -24.14 13.19 13.61
N ILE A 220 -25.11 13.99 13.19
CA ILE A 220 -24.88 15.34 12.63
C ILE A 220 -24.08 16.24 13.59
N THR A 221 -24.38 16.20 14.89
CA THR A 221 -23.66 17.02 15.88
C THR A 221 -22.21 16.57 16.01
N ARG A 222 -21.95 15.25 16.04
CA ARG A 222 -20.59 14.70 16.05
C ARG A 222 -19.82 15.11 14.80
N LEU A 223 -20.43 14.98 13.63
CA LEU A 223 -19.83 15.36 12.35
C LEU A 223 -19.54 16.86 12.26
N ARG A 224 -20.42 17.70 12.79
CA ARG A 224 -20.21 19.15 12.84
C ARG A 224 -19.04 19.53 13.74
N ASN A 225 -18.91 18.88 14.89
CA ASN A 225 -17.77 19.10 15.80
C ASN A 225 -16.46 18.63 15.17
N GLU A 226 -16.48 17.47 14.52
CA GLU A 226 -15.35 16.89 13.80
C GLU A 226 -14.86 17.80 12.65
N PHE A 227 -15.81 18.38 11.90
CA PHE A 227 -15.52 19.40 10.88
C PHE A 227 -14.99 20.70 11.50
N GLY A 228 -15.60 21.16 12.59
CA GLY A 228 -15.23 22.40 13.28
C GLY A 228 -13.84 22.35 13.91
N ALA A 229 -13.39 21.17 14.33
CA ALA A 229 -12.07 20.89 14.91
C ALA A 229 -10.94 20.80 13.87
N PHE A 230 -11.20 21.11 12.60
CA PHE A 230 -10.16 21.20 11.59
C PHE A 230 -9.15 22.32 11.97
N PRO A 231 -7.83 22.04 12.05
CA PRO A 231 -6.87 22.95 12.71
C PRO A 231 -6.80 24.36 12.14
N ASN A 232 -7.00 24.51 10.82
CA ASN A 232 -6.95 25.81 10.16
C ASN A 232 -8.36 26.26 9.75
N GLU A 233 -8.84 27.34 10.36
CA GLU A 233 -10.17 27.88 10.09
C GLU A 233 -10.35 28.34 8.64
N SER A 234 -9.31 28.90 8.00
CA SER A 234 -9.34 29.34 6.61
C SER A 234 -9.41 28.18 5.62
N SER A 235 -9.03 26.98 6.07
CA SER A 235 -9.12 25.75 5.29
C SER A 235 -10.41 24.97 5.55
N ARG A 236 -11.34 25.50 6.37
CA ARG A 236 -12.70 24.96 6.47
C ARG A 236 -13.54 25.45 5.31
N GLY A 237 -13.90 24.53 4.43
CA GLY A 237 -14.80 24.77 3.31
C GLY A 237 -16.26 24.67 3.74
N ILE A 238 -17.06 23.97 2.95
CA ILE A 238 -18.52 23.90 3.14
C ILE A 238 -18.88 22.67 3.98
N PHE A 239 -19.75 22.84 4.97
CA PHE A 239 -20.40 21.74 5.67
C PHE A 239 -21.90 21.76 5.35
N ASN A 240 -22.36 20.83 4.50
CA ASN A 240 -23.75 20.65 4.14
C ASN A 240 -24.18 19.21 4.40
N VAL A 241 -24.42 18.88 5.67
CA VAL A 241 -24.97 17.59 6.07
C VAL A 241 -26.39 17.80 6.59
N ARG A 242 -27.34 17.08 5.98
CA ARG A 242 -28.74 17.06 6.41
C ARG A 242 -29.11 15.73 7.05
N ALA A 243 -30.17 15.75 7.85
CA ALA A 243 -30.79 14.52 8.33
C ALA A 243 -31.46 13.76 7.17
N LEU A 244 -31.52 12.44 7.31
CA LEU A 244 -32.38 11.60 6.48
C LEU A 244 -33.85 11.99 6.68
N THR A 245 -34.64 11.93 5.62
CA THR A 245 -36.10 12.05 5.71
C THR A 245 -36.71 10.77 6.31
N GLY A 246 -37.98 10.82 6.72
CA GLY A 246 -38.68 9.64 7.21
C GLY A 246 -38.70 8.51 6.17
N ALA A 247 -38.98 8.82 4.91
CA ALA A 247 -38.87 7.87 3.81
C ALA A 247 -37.45 7.29 3.62
N GLU A 248 -36.40 8.10 3.71
CA GLU A 248 -35.01 7.62 3.55
C GLU A 248 -34.59 6.69 4.69
N GLN A 249 -34.99 6.97 5.93
CA GLN A 249 -34.76 6.09 7.08
C GLN A 249 -35.48 4.76 6.90
N CYS A 250 -36.76 4.83 6.53
CA CYS A 250 -37.55 3.66 6.22
C CYS A 250 -36.97 2.79 5.11
N GLY A 251 -36.46 3.40 4.04
CA GLY A 251 -35.81 2.67 2.96
C GLY A 251 -34.64 1.80 3.48
N GLN A 252 -33.84 2.34 4.40
CA GLN A 252 -32.74 1.58 5.01
C GLN A 252 -33.22 0.44 5.89
N GLU A 253 -34.29 0.63 6.66
CA GLU A 253 -34.87 -0.45 7.48
C GLU A 253 -35.42 -1.59 6.62
N PHE A 254 -36.02 -1.27 5.46
CA PHE A 254 -36.46 -2.26 4.48
C PHE A 254 -35.27 -2.99 3.84
N ASP A 255 -34.25 -2.25 3.40
CA ASP A 255 -33.04 -2.82 2.81
C ASP A 255 -32.32 -3.75 3.79
N GLU A 256 -32.22 -3.35 5.07
CA GLU A 256 -31.64 -4.18 6.13
C GLU A 256 -32.45 -5.47 6.32
N ALA A 257 -33.78 -5.37 6.47
CA ALA A 257 -34.64 -6.53 6.64
C ALA A 257 -34.54 -7.52 5.46
N LEU A 258 -34.48 -7.00 4.23
CA LEU A 258 -34.40 -7.79 2.99
C LEU A 258 -32.98 -8.31 2.70
N SER A 259 -31.95 -7.69 3.25
CA SER A 259 -30.57 -8.19 3.19
C SER A 259 -30.35 -9.39 4.10
N ASN A 260 -31.02 -9.41 5.27
CA ASN A 260 -30.95 -10.50 6.24
C ASN A 260 -31.81 -11.70 5.84
N ALA A 261 -32.91 -11.48 5.10
CA ALA A 261 -33.77 -12.53 4.59
C ALA A 261 -34.43 -12.16 3.25
N SER A 262 -34.37 -13.06 2.28
CA SER A 262 -35.03 -12.91 0.98
C SER A 262 -36.41 -13.57 0.97
N VAL A 263 -37.39 -12.96 0.31
CA VAL A 263 -38.67 -13.62 0.02
C VAL A 263 -38.44 -14.79 -0.93
N LYS A 264 -38.80 -16.00 -0.48
CA LYS A 264 -38.67 -17.23 -1.28
C LYS A 264 -39.92 -17.50 -2.10
N PHE A 265 -39.73 -17.97 -3.33
CA PHE A 265 -40.80 -18.34 -4.26
C PHE A 265 -40.61 -19.77 -4.74
N ARG A 266 -41.72 -20.44 -5.09
CA ARG A 266 -41.66 -21.74 -5.76
C ARG A 266 -40.94 -21.64 -7.11
N VAL A 267 -40.27 -22.72 -7.52
CA VAL A 267 -39.46 -22.74 -8.75
C VAL A 267 -40.30 -22.35 -9.96
N GLY A 268 -39.81 -21.37 -10.75
CA GLY A 268 -40.50 -20.87 -11.94
C GLY A 268 -41.84 -20.17 -11.67
N SER A 269 -42.15 -19.84 -10.41
CA SER A 269 -43.44 -19.28 -10.01
C SER A 269 -43.29 -17.92 -9.30
N ALA A 270 -44.40 -17.22 -9.21
CA ALA A 270 -44.61 -16.04 -8.36
C ALA A 270 -45.27 -16.39 -7.01
N GLU A 271 -45.55 -17.67 -6.77
CA GLU A 271 -46.12 -18.10 -5.50
C GLU A 271 -45.08 -18.10 -4.39
N ILE A 272 -45.38 -17.36 -3.32
CA ILE A 272 -44.53 -17.25 -2.13
C ILE A 272 -44.49 -18.61 -1.42
N ASP A 273 -43.28 -19.08 -1.14
CA ASP A 273 -43.04 -20.35 -0.48
C ASP A 273 -43.38 -20.29 1.02
N THR A 274 -43.55 -21.45 1.64
CA THR A 274 -43.76 -21.57 3.09
C THR A 274 -42.54 -21.06 3.87
N GLY A 275 -42.78 -20.46 5.04
CA GLY A 275 -41.72 -19.95 5.93
C GLY A 275 -41.31 -18.49 5.71
N ASN A 276 -42.03 -17.74 4.88
CA ASN A 276 -41.81 -16.28 4.72
C ASN A 276 -42.55 -15.43 5.76
N ASP A 277 -43.38 -16.03 6.63
CA ASP A 277 -44.26 -15.28 7.53
C ASP A 277 -43.52 -14.32 8.48
N VAL A 278 -42.37 -14.74 9.02
CA VAL A 278 -41.55 -13.88 9.90
C VAL A 278 -41.09 -12.63 9.16
N LEU A 279 -40.57 -12.80 7.94
CA LEU A 279 -40.13 -11.67 7.11
C LEU A 279 -41.31 -10.80 6.70
N LEU A 280 -42.41 -11.39 6.22
CA LEU A 280 -43.58 -10.63 5.79
C LEU A 280 -44.22 -9.85 6.94
N ASN A 281 -44.28 -10.40 8.15
CA ASN A 281 -44.76 -9.68 9.33
C ASN A 281 -43.83 -8.52 9.68
N ARG A 282 -42.50 -8.73 9.61
CA ARG A 282 -41.53 -7.64 9.80
C ARG A 282 -41.70 -6.52 8.76
N LEU A 283 -41.89 -6.87 7.49
CA LEU A 283 -42.14 -5.89 6.43
C LEU A 283 -43.47 -5.14 6.64
N THR A 284 -44.50 -5.82 7.16
CA THR A 284 -45.78 -5.19 7.55
C THR A 284 -45.60 -4.20 8.71
N GLU A 285 -44.83 -4.55 9.74
CA GLU A 285 -44.52 -3.62 10.84
C GLU A 285 -43.84 -2.35 10.32
N LEU A 286 -42.80 -2.50 9.49
CA LEU A 286 -42.11 -1.39 8.85
C LEU A 286 -43.05 -0.56 7.97
N ALA A 287 -43.88 -1.21 7.15
CA ALA A 287 -44.82 -0.51 6.29
C ALA A 287 -45.84 0.34 7.07
N ASN A 288 -46.20 -0.06 8.28
CA ASN A 288 -47.08 0.72 9.16
C ASN A 288 -46.39 1.93 9.79
N SER A 289 -45.10 1.85 10.11
CA SER A 289 -44.33 2.97 10.68
C SER A 289 -43.82 3.96 9.64
N CYS A 290 -43.74 3.53 8.38
CA CYS A 290 -43.18 4.34 7.30
C CYS A 290 -44.18 5.29 6.64
N PRO A 291 -43.76 6.53 6.29
CA PRO A 291 -44.61 7.45 5.55
C PRO A 291 -44.72 7.06 4.07
N GLY A 292 -45.64 7.71 3.35
CA GLY A 292 -45.70 7.65 1.89
C GLY A 292 -46.24 6.34 1.30
N THR A 293 -46.01 6.20 -0.02
CA THR A 293 -46.37 5.03 -0.82
C THR A 293 -45.16 4.11 -0.95
N LEU A 294 -45.38 2.82 -0.72
CA LEU A 294 -44.37 1.78 -0.81
C LEU A 294 -44.46 1.10 -2.18
N THR A 295 -43.38 1.12 -2.94
CA THR A 295 -43.27 0.43 -4.22
C THR A 295 -42.47 -0.86 -4.02
N VAL A 296 -43.14 -2.00 -4.14
CA VAL A 296 -42.54 -3.34 -4.15
C VAL A 296 -41.93 -3.59 -5.53
N GLN A 297 -40.64 -3.83 -5.57
CA GLN A 297 -39.85 -3.98 -6.79
C GLN A 297 -39.37 -5.41 -6.94
N GLY A 298 -39.72 -6.06 -8.05
CA GLY A 298 -39.25 -7.39 -8.40
C GLY A 298 -38.06 -7.35 -9.36
N HIS A 299 -37.05 -8.19 -9.11
CA HIS A 299 -35.88 -8.33 -9.97
C HIS A 299 -35.57 -9.80 -10.29
N THR A 300 -35.01 -10.05 -11.48
CA THR A 300 -34.49 -11.35 -11.91
C THR A 300 -33.00 -11.26 -12.21
N ASP A 301 -32.38 -12.41 -12.48
CA ASP A 301 -31.07 -12.44 -13.13
C ASP A 301 -31.23 -12.29 -14.65
N SER A 302 -30.09 -12.28 -15.35
CA SER A 302 -29.97 -12.17 -16.82
C SER A 302 -30.30 -13.44 -17.61
N GLN A 303 -30.76 -14.51 -16.96
CA GLN A 303 -31.01 -15.78 -17.65
C GLN A 303 -32.44 -15.80 -18.17
N GLY A 304 -32.60 -16.21 -19.44
CA GLY A 304 -33.91 -16.34 -20.07
C GLY A 304 -34.27 -15.16 -20.96
N ASP A 305 -35.54 -15.08 -21.33
CA ASP A 305 -36.07 -13.99 -22.15
C ASP A 305 -36.39 -12.77 -21.28
N ALA A 306 -35.99 -11.58 -21.73
CA ALA A 306 -36.14 -10.34 -20.97
C ALA A 306 -37.61 -10.01 -20.68
N ALA A 307 -38.54 -10.26 -21.62
CA ALA A 307 -39.95 -9.99 -21.41
C ALA A 307 -40.58 -11.00 -20.43
N MET A 308 -40.16 -12.26 -20.49
CA MET A 308 -40.54 -13.26 -19.47
C MET A 308 -40.02 -12.88 -18.08
N ASN A 309 -38.78 -12.39 -18.00
CA ASN A 309 -38.15 -11.93 -16.77
C ASN A 309 -38.89 -10.73 -16.16
N GLU A 310 -39.27 -9.75 -16.99
CA GLU A 310 -40.09 -8.61 -16.58
C GLU A 310 -41.45 -9.08 -16.03
N ALA A 311 -42.18 -9.91 -16.78
CA ALA A 311 -43.47 -10.43 -16.36
C ALA A 311 -43.40 -11.25 -15.06
N LEU A 312 -42.39 -12.11 -14.91
CA LEU A 312 -42.17 -12.90 -13.69
C LEU A 312 -41.83 -12.01 -12.50
N SER A 313 -40.98 -11.01 -12.70
CA SER A 313 -40.60 -10.06 -11.66
C SER A 313 -41.79 -9.24 -11.16
N LEU A 314 -42.65 -8.79 -12.07
CA LEU A 314 -43.89 -8.08 -11.74
C LEU A 314 -44.84 -8.99 -10.97
N ALA A 315 -45.07 -10.21 -11.44
CA ALA A 315 -45.94 -11.17 -10.76
C ALA A 315 -45.48 -11.46 -9.32
N ARG A 316 -44.18 -11.58 -9.09
CA ARG A 316 -43.59 -11.74 -7.75
C ARG A 316 -43.79 -10.52 -6.87
N ALA A 317 -43.55 -9.32 -7.40
CA ALA A 317 -43.80 -8.07 -6.68
C ALA A 317 -45.29 -7.93 -6.30
N SER A 318 -46.19 -8.28 -7.22
CA SER A 318 -47.63 -8.31 -6.98
C SER A 318 -48.00 -9.32 -5.89
N ALA A 319 -47.43 -10.52 -5.89
CA ALA A 319 -47.68 -11.52 -4.86
C ALA A 319 -47.27 -11.02 -3.45
N VAL A 320 -46.12 -10.34 -3.35
CA VAL A 320 -45.68 -9.72 -2.09
C VAL A 320 -46.61 -8.59 -1.68
N ARG A 321 -47.01 -7.72 -2.62
CA ARG A 321 -48.01 -6.67 -2.35
C ARG A 321 -49.30 -7.26 -1.78
N GLU A 322 -49.88 -8.28 -2.42
CA GLU A 322 -51.11 -8.93 -1.93
C GLU A 322 -50.91 -9.58 -0.56
N ALA A 323 -49.73 -10.15 -0.30
CA ALA A 323 -49.40 -10.71 1.00
C ALA A 323 -49.34 -9.64 2.10
N LEU A 324 -48.86 -8.42 1.79
CA LEU A 324 -48.85 -7.28 2.72
C LEU A 324 -50.26 -6.70 2.92
N ILE A 325 -51.08 -6.64 1.87
CA ILE A 325 -52.49 -6.23 1.96
C ILE A 325 -53.28 -7.17 2.88
N THR A 326 -53.09 -8.48 2.72
CA THR A 326 -53.73 -9.50 3.58
C THR A 326 -53.32 -9.36 5.04
N ARG A 327 -52.14 -8.78 5.31
CA ARG A 327 -51.62 -8.49 6.66
C ARG A 327 -52.03 -7.11 7.20
N GLY A 328 -52.88 -6.38 6.48
CA GLY A 328 -53.52 -5.15 6.96
C GLY A 328 -52.91 -3.85 6.44
N ILE A 329 -51.98 -3.89 5.48
CA ILE A 329 -51.52 -2.66 4.80
C ILE A 329 -52.55 -2.22 3.78
N ASP A 330 -52.88 -0.93 3.78
CA ASP A 330 -53.80 -0.36 2.80
C ASP A 330 -53.27 -0.56 1.36
N ALA A 331 -54.13 -1.09 0.49
CA ALA A 331 -53.82 -1.33 -0.91
C ALA A 331 -53.45 -0.04 -1.66
N GLU A 332 -53.97 1.12 -1.25
CA GLU A 332 -53.65 2.42 -1.84
C GLU A 332 -52.22 2.86 -1.54
N ARG A 333 -51.63 2.37 -0.44
CA ARG A 333 -50.23 2.64 -0.05
C ARG A 333 -49.22 1.73 -0.74
N LEU A 334 -49.66 0.72 -1.47
CA LEU A 334 -48.79 -0.28 -2.09
C LEU A 334 -48.83 -0.22 -3.61
N ARG A 335 -47.66 -0.19 -4.24
CA ARG A 335 -47.46 -0.38 -5.68
C ARG A 335 -46.57 -1.58 -5.93
N ALA A 336 -46.70 -2.21 -7.09
CA ALA A 336 -45.86 -3.32 -7.51
C ALA A 336 -45.30 -3.02 -8.90
N VAL A 337 -43.98 -3.17 -9.05
CA VAL A 337 -43.27 -2.94 -10.31
C VAL A 337 -42.29 -4.09 -10.55
N GLY A 338 -42.26 -4.60 -11.78
CA GLY A 338 -41.28 -5.59 -12.21
C GLY A 338 -40.20 -4.92 -13.05
N PHE A 339 -38.93 -5.04 -12.64
CA PHE A 339 -37.79 -4.52 -13.42
C PHE A 339 -37.11 -5.60 -14.27
N GLY A 340 -37.49 -6.87 -14.11
CA GLY A 340 -36.78 -8.00 -14.71
C GLY A 340 -35.28 -7.93 -14.39
N GLU A 341 -34.46 -8.04 -15.43
CA GLU A 341 -33.00 -8.01 -15.35
C GLU A 341 -32.37 -6.61 -15.53
N SER A 342 -33.19 -5.56 -15.75
CA SER A 342 -32.71 -4.22 -16.15
C SER A 342 -31.94 -3.45 -15.07
N ARG A 343 -31.97 -3.90 -13.81
CA ARG A 343 -31.33 -3.25 -12.65
C ARG A 343 -30.50 -4.24 -11.81
N PRO A 344 -29.39 -4.77 -12.37
CA PRO A 344 -28.51 -5.68 -11.64
C PRO A 344 -27.74 -4.92 -10.55
N ILE A 345 -27.54 -5.55 -9.39
CA ILE A 345 -26.70 -5.02 -8.28
C ILE A 345 -25.44 -5.85 -8.06
N ALA A 346 -25.36 -7.00 -8.71
CA ALA A 346 -24.20 -7.88 -8.70
C ALA A 346 -23.94 -8.40 -10.12
N ASP A 347 -22.73 -8.89 -10.33
CA ASP A 347 -22.30 -9.42 -11.62
C ASP A 347 -23.12 -10.65 -12.04
N ASN A 348 -23.68 -10.59 -13.24
CA ASN A 348 -24.50 -11.65 -13.81
C ASN A 348 -23.69 -12.83 -14.34
N ASP A 349 -22.37 -12.69 -14.51
CA ASP A 349 -21.50 -13.76 -15.00
C ASP A 349 -21.30 -14.84 -13.93
N THR A 350 -21.41 -14.49 -12.65
CA THR A 350 -21.25 -15.42 -11.53
C THR A 350 -22.58 -15.99 -11.02
N ALA A 351 -22.59 -17.25 -10.59
CA ALA A 351 -23.79 -17.86 -9.99
C ALA A 351 -24.25 -17.14 -8.71
N ALA A 352 -23.28 -16.65 -7.91
CA ALA A 352 -23.54 -15.88 -6.71
C ALA A 352 -24.20 -14.53 -7.04
N GLY A 353 -23.66 -13.76 -7.99
CA GLY A 353 -24.24 -12.47 -8.36
C GLY A 353 -25.61 -12.60 -9.03
N ARG A 354 -25.85 -13.65 -9.83
CA ARG A 354 -27.21 -13.98 -10.29
C ARG A 354 -28.18 -14.24 -9.14
N ALA A 355 -27.75 -14.95 -8.09
CA ALA A 355 -28.59 -15.17 -6.92
C ALA A 355 -28.92 -13.86 -6.19
N THR A 356 -27.96 -12.95 -6.07
CA THR A 356 -28.16 -11.61 -5.50
C THR A 356 -29.11 -10.75 -6.35
N ASN A 357 -29.09 -10.90 -7.68
CA ASN A 357 -29.98 -10.16 -8.58
C ASN A 357 -31.44 -10.61 -8.49
N ARG A 358 -31.71 -11.89 -8.16
CA ARG A 358 -33.08 -12.43 -7.94
C ARG A 358 -33.61 -12.02 -6.56
N ARG A 359 -34.13 -10.79 -6.45
CA ARG A 359 -34.55 -10.19 -5.16
C ARG A 359 -35.87 -9.43 -5.24
N ILE A 360 -36.42 -9.15 -4.06
CA ILE A 360 -37.46 -8.14 -3.85
C ILE A 360 -36.79 -6.95 -3.15
N ALA A 361 -37.11 -5.74 -3.58
CA ALA A 361 -36.75 -4.49 -2.90
C ALA A 361 -38.01 -3.67 -2.64
N ILE A 362 -37.97 -2.76 -1.65
CA ILE A 362 -39.09 -1.86 -1.36
C ILE A 362 -38.54 -0.44 -1.31
N SER A 363 -39.08 0.45 -2.13
CA SER A 363 -38.78 1.89 -2.10
C SER A 363 -39.96 2.69 -1.57
N ILE A 364 -39.67 3.83 -0.97
CA ILE A 364 -40.68 4.77 -0.49
C ILE A 364 -40.72 5.97 -1.43
N GLU A 365 -41.92 6.35 -1.86
CA GLU A 365 -42.20 7.58 -2.59
C GLU A 365 -43.07 8.47 -1.69
N GLU A 366 -42.57 9.69 -1.39
CA GLU A 366 -43.25 10.73 -0.61
C GLU A 366 -43.93 11.76 -1.52
#